data_AF-Q9WXE5-F1
#
_entry.id   AF-Q9WXE5-F1
#
_cell.length_a   1.000
_cell.length_b   1.000
_cell.length_c   1.000
_cell.angle_alpha   90.00
_cell.angle_beta   90.00
_cell.angle_gamma   90.00
#
_symmetry.space_group_name_H-M   'P 1'
#
loop_
_entity.id
_entity.type
_entity.pdbx_description
1 polymer ?
#
loop_
_entity_poly.entity_id
_entity_poly.type
_entity_poly.pdbx_seq_one_letter_code
_entity_poly.pdbx_strand_id
1 'polypeptide(L)'
;MAEMSISFTTGTGMTNLRHNNRELTEKEFNEPAHKHIKRDLSQNNIVIKQESLDEVYEREFGEALKKYNAKQKRKDRIITDYKNHVYHSKSLDLQREFIVGLGKKSDWDNLSPEMKQQAGEKIAEYIQEFEVRHPQLKIFNAVV
;
A
#
# COMPACT_ATOMS: atom_id res chain seq x y z
N MET A 1 12.63 -10.31 -26.11
CA MET A 1 11.79 -10.28 -24.90
C MET A 1 10.51 -9.56 -25.25
N ALA A 2 9.35 -10.03 -24.77
CA ALA A 2 8.11 -9.27 -24.96
C ALA A 2 8.24 -7.94 -24.21
N GLU A 3 8.09 -6.81 -24.92
CA GLU A 3 8.02 -5.50 -24.28
C GLU A 3 6.68 -5.39 -23.55
N MET A 4 6.72 -5.19 -22.23
CA MET A 4 5.54 -4.88 -21.43
C MET A 4 5.56 -3.40 -21.05
N SER A 5 4.42 -2.75 -21.18
CA SER A 5 4.26 -1.39 -20.66
C SER A 5 4.20 -1.41 -19.13
N ILE A 6 4.54 -0.29 -18.49
CA ILE A 6 4.27 -0.08 -17.07
C ILE A 6 3.30 1.08 -16.92
N SER A 7 2.31 0.94 -16.03
CA SER A 7 1.35 1.98 -15.71
C SER A 7 1.30 2.23 -14.22
N PHE A 8 1.04 3.48 -13.84
CA PHE A 8 0.95 3.93 -12.46
C PHE A 8 -0.34 4.70 -12.28
N THR A 9 -1.16 4.24 -11.35
CA THR A 9 -2.34 4.98 -10.86
C THR A 9 -2.14 5.24 -9.38
N THR A 10 -2.44 6.47 -8.94
CA THR A 10 -2.32 6.84 -7.52
C THR A 10 -3.59 7.47 -7.00
N GLY A 11 -3.90 7.20 -5.73
CA GLY A 11 -5.04 7.77 -5.03
C GLY A 11 -4.68 8.11 -3.58
N THR A 12 -5.41 9.07 -3.01
CA THR A 12 -5.27 9.51 -1.61
C THR A 12 -6.39 8.99 -0.71
N GLY A 13 -7.30 8.20 -1.29
CA GLY A 13 -8.37 7.54 -0.55
C GLY A 13 -7.85 6.46 0.38
N MET A 14 -8.74 5.97 1.25
CA MET A 14 -8.37 4.88 2.15
C MET A 14 -8.16 3.57 1.38
N THR A 15 -6.96 3.00 1.48
CA THR A 15 -6.66 1.66 0.96
C THR A 15 -7.54 0.61 1.61
N ASN A 16 -8.11 -0.28 0.79
CA ASN A 16 -8.86 -1.43 1.26
C ASN A 16 -7.89 -2.58 1.60
N LEU A 17 -7.35 -2.56 2.82
CA LEU A 17 -6.39 -3.56 3.29
C LEU A 17 -6.95 -4.98 3.25
N ARG A 18 -8.22 -5.19 3.61
CA ARG A 18 -8.84 -6.52 3.56
C ARG A 18 -8.87 -7.07 2.15
N HIS A 19 -9.20 -6.23 1.17
CA HIS A 19 -9.15 -6.60 -0.24
C HIS A 19 -7.73 -6.97 -0.67
N ASN A 20 -6.76 -6.09 -0.40
CA ASN A 20 -5.36 -6.28 -0.81
C ASN A 20 -4.74 -7.53 -0.18
N ASN A 21 -5.00 -7.75 1.10
CA ASN A 21 -4.47 -8.88 1.87
C ASN A 21 -5.33 -10.16 1.73
N ARG A 22 -6.41 -10.14 0.93
CA ARG A 22 -7.35 -11.25 0.75
C ARG A 22 -8.03 -11.72 2.04
N GLU A 23 -8.19 -10.83 3.01
CA GLU A 23 -8.86 -11.04 4.31
C GLU A 23 -10.36 -10.67 4.26
N LEU A 24 -11.00 -10.84 3.10
CA LEU A 24 -12.42 -10.57 2.94
C LEU A 24 -13.26 -11.68 3.58
N THR A 25 -14.39 -11.32 4.15
CA THR A 25 -15.41 -12.28 4.57
C THR A 25 -16.03 -12.99 3.37
N GLU A 26 -16.65 -14.15 3.57
CA GLU A 26 -17.39 -14.85 2.49
C GLU A 26 -18.46 -13.96 1.85
N LYS A 27 -19.14 -13.11 2.64
CA LYS A 27 -20.13 -12.18 2.12
C LYS A 27 -19.48 -11.16 1.18
N GLU A 28 -18.36 -10.56 1.58
CA GLU A 28 -17.61 -9.61 0.77
C GLU A 28 -17.09 -10.28 -0.51
N PHE A 29 -16.51 -11.48 -0.43
CA PHE A 29 -16.05 -12.21 -1.64
C PHE A 29 -17.15 -12.44 -2.67
N ASN A 30 -18.40 -12.61 -2.24
CA ASN A 30 -19.54 -12.81 -3.13
C ASN A 30 -20.09 -11.52 -3.77
N GLU A 31 -19.59 -10.35 -3.37
CA GLU A 31 -20.01 -9.08 -3.97
C GLU A 31 -19.55 -8.95 -5.42
N PRO A 32 -20.34 -8.29 -6.30
CA PRO A 32 -19.98 -8.11 -7.71
C PRO A 32 -18.60 -7.50 -7.94
N ALA A 33 -18.14 -6.63 -7.02
CA ALA A 33 -16.84 -6.00 -7.08
C ALA A 33 -15.67 -7.01 -7.01
N HIS A 34 -15.86 -8.17 -6.37
CA HIS A 34 -14.79 -9.14 -6.09
C HIS A 34 -14.86 -10.41 -6.96
N LYS A 35 -15.83 -10.48 -7.89
CA LYS A 35 -16.01 -11.63 -8.82
C LYS A 35 -14.81 -11.95 -9.70
N HIS A 36 -13.90 -10.99 -9.88
CA HIS A 36 -12.69 -11.16 -10.69
C HIS A 36 -11.55 -11.85 -9.92
N ILE A 37 -11.67 -12.02 -8.60
CA ILE A 37 -10.65 -12.64 -7.76
C ILE A 37 -10.81 -14.17 -7.81
N LYS A 38 -9.78 -14.85 -8.32
CA LYS A 38 -9.67 -16.31 -8.27
C LYS A 38 -9.03 -16.74 -6.95
N ARG A 39 -9.84 -17.18 -5.99
CA ARG A 39 -9.40 -17.47 -4.61
C ARG A 39 -8.33 -18.56 -4.54
N ASP A 40 -8.42 -19.53 -5.43
CA ASP A 40 -7.47 -20.64 -5.62
C ASP A 40 -6.12 -20.20 -6.16
N LEU A 41 -5.95 -18.92 -6.53
CA LEU A 41 -4.67 -18.33 -6.94
C LEU A 41 -4.10 -17.37 -5.90
N SER A 42 -4.84 -17.04 -4.83
CA SER A 42 -4.40 -16.07 -3.83
C SER A 42 -3.13 -16.51 -3.08
N GLN A 43 -2.87 -17.82 -2.98
CA GLN A 43 -1.62 -18.32 -2.37
C GLN A 43 -0.37 -18.01 -3.21
N ASN A 44 -0.54 -17.60 -4.47
CA ASN A 44 0.57 -17.18 -5.33
C ASN A 44 0.88 -15.67 -5.20
N ASN A 45 0.05 -14.92 -4.49
CA ASN A 45 0.31 -13.50 -4.23
C ASN A 45 1.57 -13.34 -3.39
N ILE A 46 2.34 -12.29 -3.67
CA ILE A 46 3.56 -11.99 -2.93
C ILE A 46 3.25 -10.88 -1.94
N VAL A 47 3.27 -11.24 -0.65
CA VAL A 47 3.14 -10.26 0.44
C VAL A 47 4.52 -9.71 0.78
N ILE A 48 4.71 -8.42 0.55
CA ILE A 48 5.99 -7.75 0.78
C ILE A 48 5.99 -7.06 2.15
N LYS A 49 4.90 -6.36 2.48
CA LYS A 49 4.76 -5.64 3.75
C LYS A 49 3.29 -5.55 4.17
N GLN A 50 3.04 -5.77 5.46
CA GLN A 50 1.73 -5.65 6.11
C GLN A 50 1.95 -5.10 7.52
N GLU A 51 1.98 -3.78 7.65
CA GLU A 51 2.12 -3.07 8.93
C GLU A 51 0.86 -2.23 9.19
N SER A 52 0.59 -1.95 10.46
CA SER A 52 -0.47 -1.02 10.83
C SER A 52 -0.05 0.40 10.48
N LEU A 53 -0.96 1.17 9.87
CA LEU A 53 -0.74 2.60 9.63
C LEU A 53 -0.48 3.35 10.94
N ASP A 54 -1.09 2.93 12.05
CA ASP A 54 -0.83 3.51 13.37
C ASP A 54 0.61 3.30 13.84
N GLU A 55 1.15 2.11 13.64
CA GLU A 55 2.52 1.77 14.02
C GLU A 55 3.53 2.57 13.19
N VAL A 56 3.26 2.71 11.88
CA VAL A 56 4.10 3.55 11.01
C VAL A 56 4.04 5.01 11.45
N TYR A 57 2.86 5.55 11.78
CA TYR A 57 2.75 6.93 12.24
C TYR A 57 3.50 7.19 13.55
N GLU A 58 3.42 6.28 14.54
CA GLU A 58 4.19 6.43 15.78
C GLU A 58 5.69 6.30 15.54
N ARG A 59 6.12 5.32 14.73
CA ARG A 59 7.55 5.11 14.41
C ARG A 59 8.16 6.33 13.74
N GLU A 60 7.48 6.90 12.75
CA GLU A 60 8.05 7.95 11.90
C GLU A 60 7.84 9.36 12.47
N PHE A 61 6.74 9.60 13.20
CA PHE A 61 6.37 10.94 13.69
C PHE A 61 6.31 11.06 15.21
N GLY A 62 6.28 9.97 15.98
CA GLY A 62 6.04 9.99 17.42
C GLY A 62 7.09 10.79 18.20
N GLU A 63 8.38 10.64 17.88
CA GLU A 63 9.44 11.43 18.52
C GLU A 63 9.36 12.93 18.16
N ALA A 64 9.11 13.24 16.88
CA ALA A 64 8.97 14.61 16.41
C ALA A 64 7.75 15.29 17.05
N LEU A 65 6.64 14.57 17.18
CA LEU A 65 5.42 15.03 17.86
C LEU A 65 5.68 15.34 19.33
N LYS A 66 6.38 14.46 20.05
CA LYS A 66 6.79 14.69 21.45
C LYS A 66 7.62 15.96 21.60
N LYS A 67 8.63 16.13 20.73
CA LYS A 67 9.48 17.35 20.71
C LYS A 67 8.69 18.61 20.37
N TYR A 68 7.73 18.52 19.45
CA TYR A 68 6.85 19.64 19.09
C TYR A 68 5.96 20.05 20.26
N ASN A 69 5.28 19.09 20.90
CA ASN A 69 4.36 19.33 22.00
C ASN A 69 5.06 19.88 23.26
N ALA A 70 6.29 19.42 23.55
CA ALA A 70 7.07 19.92 24.68
C ALA A 70 7.34 21.44 24.63
N LYS A 71 7.31 22.04 23.43
CA LYS A 71 7.50 23.49 23.22
C LYS A 71 6.19 24.29 23.29
N GLN A 72 5.03 23.63 23.31
CA GLN A 72 3.73 24.31 23.27
C GLN A 72 3.30 24.75 24.67
N LYS A 73 3.03 26.05 24.84
CA LYS A 73 2.47 26.60 26.09
C LYS A 73 0.95 26.62 26.10
N ARG A 74 0.34 26.70 24.91
CA ARG A 74 -1.11 26.77 24.74
C ARG A 74 -1.68 25.38 24.48
N LYS A 75 -2.74 25.02 25.21
CA LYS A 75 -3.37 23.69 25.12
C LYS A 75 -3.94 23.40 23.72
N ASP A 76 -4.48 24.40 23.03
CA ASP A 76 -5.08 24.26 21.69
C ASP A 76 -4.04 23.99 20.58
N ARG A 77 -2.75 24.18 20.86
CA ARG A 77 -1.66 23.89 19.91
C ARG A 77 -1.01 22.52 20.11
N ILE A 78 -1.37 21.82 21.19
CA ILE A 78 -0.88 20.47 21.47
C ILE A 78 -1.63 19.49 20.58
N ILE A 79 -0.90 18.66 19.85
CA ILE A 79 -1.48 17.63 18.98
C ILE A 79 -1.39 16.29 19.72
N THR A 80 -2.53 15.71 20.09
CA THR A 80 -2.59 14.45 20.85
C THR A 80 -2.49 13.22 19.97
N ASP A 81 -3.07 13.28 18.77
CA ASP A 81 -3.05 12.22 17.78
C ASP A 81 -2.67 12.83 16.43
N TYR A 82 -1.43 12.59 16.01
CA TYR A 82 -0.92 13.17 14.77
C TYR A 82 -1.53 12.52 13.53
N LYS A 83 -1.86 11.22 13.57
CA LYS A 83 -2.53 10.55 12.46
C LYS A 83 -3.90 11.19 12.22
N ASN A 84 -4.69 11.36 13.28
CA ASN A 84 -6.00 12.01 13.20
C ASN A 84 -5.88 13.50 12.82
N HIS A 85 -4.83 14.18 13.27
CA HIS A 85 -4.53 15.54 12.83
C HIS A 85 -4.29 15.62 11.32
N VAL A 86 -3.52 14.69 10.76
CA VAL A 86 -3.29 14.59 9.31
C VAL A 86 -4.58 14.24 8.57
N TYR A 87 -5.39 13.31 9.08
CA TYR A 87 -6.67 12.93 8.47
C TYR A 87 -7.63 14.12 8.30
N HIS A 88 -7.64 15.07 9.25
CA HIS A 88 -8.48 16.27 9.18
C HIS A 88 -7.79 17.45 8.45
N SER A 89 -6.55 17.28 8.02
CA SER A 89 -5.83 18.31 7.27
C SER A 89 -6.41 18.48 5.87
N LYS A 90 -6.40 19.71 5.36
CA LYS A 90 -6.76 20.01 3.97
C LYS A 90 -5.57 19.96 3.02
N SER A 91 -4.35 19.86 3.55
CA SER A 91 -3.11 19.99 2.79
C SER A 91 -2.19 18.77 2.91
N LEU A 92 -2.58 17.76 3.69
CA LEU A 92 -1.79 16.56 3.90
C LEU A 92 -2.64 15.35 3.52
N ASP A 93 -2.01 14.38 2.88
CA ASP A 93 -2.60 13.08 2.61
C ASP A 93 -2.27 12.16 3.79
N LEU A 94 -3.28 11.49 4.36
CA LEU A 94 -3.09 10.48 5.41
C LEU A 94 -2.31 9.26 4.87
N GLN A 95 -2.58 8.90 3.62
CA GLN A 95 -1.88 7.86 2.91
C GLN A 95 -1.97 8.10 1.41
N ARG A 96 -1.18 7.35 0.65
CA ARG A 96 -1.25 7.34 -0.80
C ARG A 96 -1.06 5.93 -1.32
N GLU A 97 -2.02 5.46 -2.09
CA GLU A 97 -1.96 4.18 -2.78
C GLU A 97 -1.31 4.36 -4.15
N PHE A 98 -0.49 3.38 -4.54
CA PHE A 98 0.07 3.25 -5.87
C PHE A 98 -0.32 1.88 -6.42
N ILE A 99 -1.07 1.86 -7.51
CA ILE A 99 -1.36 0.67 -8.29
C ILE A 99 -0.38 0.65 -9.46
N VAL A 100 0.48 -0.36 -9.49
CA VAL A 100 1.45 -0.56 -10.55
C VAL A 100 0.94 -1.69 -11.45
N GLY A 101 0.63 -1.36 -12.70
CA GLY A 101 0.26 -2.33 -13.72
C GLY A 101 1.45 -2.63 -14.62
N LEU A 102 1.68 -3.90 -14.92
CA LEU A 102 2.65 -4.33 -15.92
C LEU A 102 1.88 -4.98 -17.08
N GLY A 103 2.02 -4.45 -18.29
CA GLY A 103 1.33 -4.88 -19.50
C GLY A 103 -0.19 -4.73 -19.46
N LYS A 104 -0.85 -5.21 -20.51
CA LYS A 104 -2.30 -5.44 -20.59
C LYS A 104 -2.58 -6.94 -20.51
N LYS A 105 -3.83 -7.31 -20.23
CA LYS A 105 -4.27 -8.72 -20.11
C LYS A 105 -3.71 -9.64 -21.21
N SER A 106 -3.76 -9.21 -22.48
CA SER A 106 -3.30 -10.03 -23.62
C SER A 106 -1.80 -10.35 -23.58
N ASP A 107 -1.00 -9.52 -22.91
CA ASP A 107 0.44 -9.75 -22.74
C ASP A 107 0.69 -10.88 -21.75
N TRP A 108 -0.23 -11.08 -20.80
CA TRP A 108 -0.19 -12.14 -19.79
C TRP A 108 -0.89 -13.43 -20.23
N ASP A 109 -1.88 -13.34 -21.11
CA ASP A 109 -2.67 -14.51 -21.54
C ASP A 109 -1.78 -15.61 -22.16
N ASN A 110 -0.68 -15.23 -22.81
CA ASN A 110 0.25 -16.15 -23.48
C ASN A 110 1.44 -16.59 -22.60
N LEU A 111 1.54 -16.11 -21.37
CA LEU A 111 2.64 -16.47 -20.47
C LEU A 111 2.34 -17.75 -19.70
N SER A 112 3.37 -18.57 -19.49
CA SER A 112 3.28 -19.71 -18.56
C SER A 112 3.14 -19.21 -17.12
N PRO A 113 2.53 -19.99 -16.21
CA PRO A 113 2.43 -19.64 -14.79
C PRO A 113 3.78 -19.25 -14.17
N GLU A 114 4.86 -19.93 -14.54
CA GLU A 114 6.21 -19.68 -14.04
C GLU A 114 6.72 -18.30 -14.48
N MET A 115 6.48 -17.91 -15.74
CA MET A 115 6.84 -16.58 -16.22
C MET A 115 6.04 -15.48 -15.52
N LYS A 116 4.77 -15.75 -15.17
CA LYS A 116 3.94 -14.80 -14.42
C LYS A 116 4.47 -14.61 -13.01
N GLN A 117 4.86 -15.71 -12.35
CA GLN A 117 5.46 -15.69 -11.03
C GLN A 117 6.79 -14.90 -11.03
N GLN A 118 7.68 -15.18 -11.99
CA GLN A 118 8.95 -14.46 -12.12
C GLN A 118 8.75 -12.95 -12.35
N ALA A 119 7.74 -12.56 -13.13
CA ALA A 119 7.41 -11.14 -13.31
C ALA A 119 6.94 -10.51 -11.98
N GLY A 120 6.12 -11.21 -11.20
CA GLY A 120 5.70 -10.77 -9.87
C GLY A 120 6.88 -10.63 -8.89
N GLU A 121 7.80 -11.58 -8.88
CA GLU A 121 9.02 -11.55 -8.06
C GLU A 121 9.90 -10.34 -8.39
N LYS A 122 10.06 -10.01 -9.68
CA LYS A 122 10.81 -8.82 -10.11
C LYS A 122 10.17 -7.51 -9.65
N ILE A 123 8.84 -7.44 -9.63
CA ILE A 123 8.11 -6.29 -9.06
C ILE A 123 8.35 -6.23 -7.54
N ALA A 124 8.29 -7.37 -6.85
CA ALA A 124 8.52 -7.45 -5.41
C ALA A 124 9.93 -7.00 -5.02
N GLU A 125 10.97 -7.46 -5.74
CA GLU A 125 12.36 -7.02 -5.58
C GLU A 125 12.46 -5.49 -5.72
N TYR A 126 11.86 -4.92 -6.76
CA TYR A 126 11.87 -3.47 -6.98
C TYR A 126 11.22 -2.69 -5.82
N ILE A 127 10.11 -3.21 -5.28
CA ILE A 127 9.39 -2.59 -4.16
C ILE A 127 10.19 -2.71 -2.85
N GLN A 128 10.90 -3.82 -2.62
CA GLN A 128 11.73 -3.99 -1.42
C GLN A 128 12.84 -2.93 -1.34
N GLU A 129 13.37 -2.50 -2.48
CA GLU A 129 14.37 -1.41 -2.55
C GLU A 129 13.76 0.00 -2.55
N PHE A 130 12.42 0.12 -2.54
CA PHE A 130 11.76 1.41 -2.68
C PHE A 130 12.09 2.37 -1.54
N GLU A 131 12.02 1.91 -0.29
CA GLU A 131 12.33 2.75 0.88
C GLU A 131 13.83 3.11 0.95
N VAL A 132 14.71 2.31 0.35
CA VAL A 132 16.15 2.64 0.24
C VAL A 132 16.36 3.78 -0.74
N ARG A 133 15.66 3.73 -1.89
CA ARG A 133 15.72 4.78 -2.93
C ARG A 133 14.99 6.05 -2.51
N HIS A 134 13.95 5.91 -1.67
CA HIS A 134 13.07 6.99 -1.25
C HIS A 134 12.87 6.94 0.28
N PRO A 135 13.89 7.28 1.08
CA PRO A 135 13.85 7.14 2.55
C PRO A 135 12.75 7.95 3.23
N GLN A 136 12.24 9.00 2.58
CA GLN A 136 11.15 9.85 3.03
C GLN A 136 9.75 9.26 2.79
N LEU A 137 9.64 8.20 1.98
CA LEU A 137 8.38 7.50 1.72
C LEU A 137 8.40 6.16 2.44
N LYS A 138 7.39 5.92 3.27
CA LYS A 138 7.26 4.69 4.03
C LYS A 138 6.10 3.87 3.51
N ILE A 139 6.39 2.63 3.16
CA ILE A 139 5.42 1.62 2.77
C ILE A 139 4.89 1.01 4.06
N PHE A 140 3.57 0.96 4.21
CA PHE A 140 2.93 0.22 5.30
C PHE A 140 2.20 -1.04 4.78
N ASN A 141 1.77 -1.05 3.52
CA ASN A 141 1.23 -2.22 2.85
C ASN A 141 1.76 -2.32 1.41
N ALA A 142 2.21 -3.50 1.02
CA ALA A 142 2.60 -3.80 -0.36
C ALA A 142 2.37 -5.29 -0.65
N VAL A 143 1.58 -5.55 -1.69
CA VAL A 143 1.25 -6.89 -2.18
C VAL A 143 1.30 -6.87 -3.70
N VAL A 144 1.73 -7.99 -4.29
CA VAL A 144 1.70 -8.25 -5.73
C VAL A 144 0.75 -9.41 -6.01
#